data_AF-A0A1E3T1U0-F1
#
_entry.id   AF-A0A1E3T1U0-F1
#
_cell.length_a   1.000
_cell.length_b   1.000
_cell.length_c   1.000
_cell.angle_alpha   90.00
_cell.angle_beta   90.00
_cell.angle_gamma   90.00
#
_symmetry.space_group_name_H-M   'P 1'
#
loop_
_entity.id
_entity.type
_entity.pdbx_description
1 polymer ?
#
loop_
_entity_poly.entity_id
_entity_poly.type
_entity_poly.pdbx_seq_one_letter_code
_entity_poly.pdbx_strand_id
1 'polypeptide(L)'
;MKKTLIAAGLAAAALVLNPPAPAHADFVFEVCPSGMDGVVAGTPTSCPFADNVRANYFRYGGASVIGAYSPVTDVIYPMDCSSGSFIAELSSGAMHPGVLCTGGNGAAVVIW
;
A
#
# COMPACT_ATOMS: atom_id res chain seq x y z
N MET A 1 47.55 -33.19 -37.79
CA MET A 1 46.21 -33.75 -38.03
C MET A 1 45.85 -34.72 -36.92
N LYS A 2 44.94 -34.35 -36.01
CA LYS A 2 43.96 -35.20 -35.30
C LYS A 2 43.20 -34.35 -34.26
N LYS A 3 41.90 -34.22 -34.48
CA LYS A 3 40.91 -33.52 -33.65
C LYS A 3 40.56 -34.39 -32.44
N THR A 4 40.39 -33.80 -31.26
CA THR A 4 39.42 -34.28 -30.25
C THR A 4 38.94 -33.10 -29.40
N LEU A 5 37.64 -32.84 -29.44
CA LEU A 5 36.91 -31.88 -28.62
C LEU A 5 36.54 -32.56 -27.29
N ILE A 6 36.68 -31.86 -26.16
CA ILE A 6 36.03 -32.25 -24.90
C ILE A 6 35.14 -31.08 -24.47
N ALA A 7 33.83 -31.32 -24.60
CA ALA A 7 32.78 -30.48 -24.07
C ALA A 7 32.79 -30.58 -22.54
N ALA A 8 33.04 -29.47 -21.85
CA ALA A 8 32.80 -29.34 -20.43
C ALA A 8 31.47 -28.59 -20.25
N GLY A 9 30.43 -29.34 -19.87
CA GLY A 9 29.12 -28.81 -19.55
C GLY A 9 29.19 -27.88 -18.34
N LEU A 10 28.66 -26.67 -18.51
CA LEU A 10 28.35 -25.77 -17.40
C LEU A 10 26.85 -25.91 -17.10
N ALA A 11 26.58 -26.36 -15.88
CA ALA A 11 25.25 -26.55 -15.34
C ALA A 11 24.41 -25.27 -15.47
N ALA A 12 23.19 -25.42 -16.01
CA ALA A 12 22.20 -24.36 -15.99
C ALA A 12 21.75 -24.14 -14.54
N ALA A 13 22.23 -23.08 -13.89
CA ALA A 13 21.64 -22.57 -12.67
C ALA A 13 20.25 -22.01 -13.03
N ALA A 14 19.20 -22.76 -12.69
CA ALA A 14 17.84 -22.25 -12.74
C ALA A 14 17.70 -21.14 -11.70
N LEU A 15 17.81 -19.89 -12.14
CA LEU A 15 17.42 -18.72 -11.37
C LEU A 15 15.91 -18.83 -11.10
N VAL A 16 15.53 -19.19 -9.88
CA VAL A 16 14.18 -18.95 -9.40
C VAL A 16 13.98 -17.43 -9.39
N LEU A 17 13.29 -16.92 -10.41
CA LEU A 17 12.81 -15.55 -10.43
C LEU A 17 11.76 -15.44 -9.31
N ASN A 18 12.19 -15.01 -8.13
CA ASN A 18 11.24 -14.45 -7.17
C ASN A 18 10.62 -13.24 -7.88
N PRO A 19 9.29 -13.17 -8.08
CA PRO A 19 8.69 -11.96 -8.61
C PRO A 19 9.12 -10.80 -7.67
N PRO A 20 9.50 -9.63 -8.20
CA PRO A 20 9.72 -8.49 -7.35
C PRO A 20 8.42 -8.26 -6.59
N ALA A 21 8.47 -8.40 -5.26
CA ALA A 21 7.41 -7.89 -4.42
C ALA A 21 7.18 -6.44 -4.84
N PRO A 22 5.93 -6.01 -5.05
CA PRO A 22 5.68 -4.67 -5.53
C PRO A 22 6.31 -3.69 -4.53
N ALA A 23 7.22 -2.85 -5.01
CA ALA A 23 8.03 -1.92 -4.22
C ALA A 23 7.22 -0.70 -3.73
N HIS A 24 6.01 -0.93 -3.23
CA HIS A 24 5.35 0.01 -2.35
C HIS A 24 6.00 -0.18 -0.98
N ALA A 25 6.41 0.89 -0.30
CA ALA A 25 6.90 0.80 1.06
C ALA A 25 5.98 -0.14 1.86
N ASP A 26 6.55 -1.13 2.55
CA ASP A 26 5.82 -2.11 3.35
C ASP A 26 5.07 -1.37 4.47
N PHE A 27 3.90 -0.85 4.15
CA PHE A 27 3.06 -0.13 5.08
C PHE A 27 2.41 -1.17 5.99
N VAL A 28 2.81 -1.19 7.25
CA VAL A 28 2.09 -1.91 8.30
C VAL A 28 1.06 -0.95 8.90
N PHE A 29 -0.22 -1.32 8.78
CA PHE A 29 -1.34 -0.48 9.19
C PHE A 29 -1.85 -0.86 10.57
N GLU A 30 -2.12 0.15 11.39
CA GLU A 30 -2.90 0.01 12.61
C GLU A 30 -4.37 0.31 12.29
N VAL A 31 -5.25 -0.63 12.67
CA VAL A 31 -6.70 -0.47 12.49
C VAL A 31 -7.20 0.63 13.42
N CYS A 32 -7.98 1.55 12.87
CA CYS A 32 -8.57 2.63 13.63
C CYS A 32 -9.78 2.15 14.46
N PRO A 33 -10.18 2.90 15.51
CA PRO A 33 -11.30 2.50 16.37
C PRO A 33 -12.64 2.29 15.66
N SER A 34 -12.82 2.92 14.49
CA SER A 34 -13.99 2.72 13.63
C SER A 34 -14.07 1.30 13.05
N GLY A 35 -12.92 0.60 12.95
CA GLY A 35 -12.80 -0.73 12.36
C GLY A 35 -12.97 -0.74 10.83
N MET A 36 -12.98 0.42 10.19
CA MET A 36 -13.27 0.57 8.75
C MET A 36 -12.09 1.13 7.93
N ASP A 37 -11.01 1.50 8.62
CA ASP A 37 -9.81 2.05 8.03
C ASP A 37 -8.60 1.83 8.93
N GLY A 38 -7.43 2.16 8.41
CA GLY A 38 -6.17 2.05 9.13
C GLY A 38 -5.12 3.06 8.67
N VAL A 39 -4.22 3.40 9.58
CA VAL A 39 -3.13 4.36 9.37
C VAL A 39 -1.78 3.66 9.49
N VAL A 40 -0.75 4.19 8.84
CA VAL A 40 0.61 3.65 8.98
C VAL A 40 1.15 3.94 10.38
N ALA A 41 1.55 2.88 11.08
CA ALA A 41 2.14 2.96 12.41
C ALA A 41 3.35 3.92 12.43
N GLY A 42 3.44 4.77 13.46
CA GLY A 42 4.57 5.70 13.63
C GLY A 42 4.60 6.90 12.68
N THR A 43 3.55 7.13 11.88
CA THR A 43 3.40 8.33 11.05
C THR A 43 2.50 9.38 11.74
N PRO A 44 2.57 10.66 11.36
CA PRO A 44 1.64 11.69 11.88
C PRO A 44 0.20 11.55 11.36
N THR A 45 -0.12 10.49 10.61
CA THR A 45 -1.46 10.21 10.10
C THR A 45 -2.36 9.79 11.27
N SER A 46 -3.54 10.40 11.39
CA SER A 46 -4.45 10.15 12.51
C SER A 46 -5.72 9.42 12.07
N CYS A 47 -6.31 8.62 12.96
CA CYS A 47 -7.55 7.91 12.68
C CYS A 47 -8.73 8.83 12.29
N PRO A 48 -8.96 9.98 12.95
CA PRO A 48 -10.00 10.91 12.50
C PRO A 48 -9.79 11.42 11.07
N PHE A 49 -8.53 11.53 10.61
CA PHE A 49 -8.24 11.85 9.22
C PHE A 49 -8.56 10.67 8.30
N ALA A 50 -8.21 9.43 8.69
CA ALA A 50 -8.54 8.22 7.94
C ALA A 50 -10.06 8.04 7.75
N ASP A 51 -10.85 8.26 8.81
CA ASP A 51 -12.31 8.23 8.75
C ASP A 51 -12.86 9.24 7.71
N ASN A 52 -12.26 10.44 7.63
CA ASN A 52 -12.63 11.46 6.66
C ASN A 52 -12.21 11.11 5.22
N VAL A 53 -11.05 10.46 5.03
CA VAL A 53 -10.61 9.92 3.73
C VAL A 53 -11.64 8.92 3.25
N ARG A 54 -11.99 7.96 4.11
CA ARG A 54 -12.99 6.92 3.82
C ARG A 54 -14.35 7.53 3.47
N ALA A 55 -14.86 8.44 4.30
CA ALA A 55 -16.15 9.07 4.08
C ALA A 55 -16.21 9.81 2.74
N ASN A 56 -15.14 10.53 2.37
CA ASN A 56 -15.09 11.23 1.08
C ASN A 56 -14.95 10.26 -0.10
N TYR A 57 -14.14 9.20 0.02
CA TYR A 57 -14.01 8.18 -1.03
C TYR A 57 -15.38 7.62 -1.42
N PHE A 58 -16.18 7.18 -0.44
CA PHE A 58 -17.51 6.66 -0.69
C PHE A 58 -18.51 7.74 -1.12
N ARG A 59 -18.44 8.95 -0.58
CA ARG A 59 -19.28 10.08 -0.99
C ARG A 59 -19.10 10.43 -2.47
N TYR A 60 -17.89 10.30 -3.01
CA TYR A 60 -17.57 10.58 -4.42
C TYR A 60 -17.60 9.33 -5.30
N GLY A 61 -18.19 8.21 -4.83
CA GLY A 61 -18.39 7.01 -5.64
C GLY A 61 -17.09 6.28 -5.99
N GLY A 62 -16.09 6.34 -5.12
CA GLY A 62 -14.80 5.68 -5.31
C GLY A 62 -13.84 6.43 -6.23
N ALA A 63 -13.90 7.76 -6.23
CA ALA A 63 -13.03 8.61 -7.04
C ALA A 63 -11.54 8.33 -6.75
N SER A 64 -10.72 8.34 -7.80
CA SER A 64 -9.27 8.13 -7.70
C SER A 64 -8.56 9.23 -6.93
N VAL A 65 -9.07 10.47 -6.91
CA VAL A 65 -8.50 11.57 -6.12
C VAL A 65 -9.61 12.27 -5.35
N ILE A 66 -9.42 12.47 -4.05
CA ILE A 66 -10.37 13.11 -3.15
C ILE A 66 -9.68 14.14 -2.26
N GLY A 67 -10.44 15.13 -1.79
CA GLY A 67 -10.00 16.02 -0.71
C GLY A 67 -10.51 15.52 0.64
N ALA A 68 -9.62 15.34 1.61
CA ALA A 68 -9.97 14.93 2.97
C ALA A 68 -9.53 15.98 4.00
N TYR A 69 -10.46 16.36 4.89
CA TYR A 69 -10.18 17.28 5.98
C TYR A 69 -9.41 16.58 7.12
N SER A 70 -8.34 17.22 7.61
CA SER A 70 -7.58 16.81 8.78
C SER A 70 -7.97 17.64 10.01
N PRO A 71 -8.62 17.03 11.03
CA PRO A 71 -8.94 17.72 12.28
C PRO A 71 -7.71 18.14 13.10
N VAL A 72 -6.55 17.54 12.84
CA VAL A 72 -5.30 17.82 13.57
C VAL A 72 -4.64 19.11 13.08
N THR A 73 -4.71 19.36 11.76
CA THR A 73 -4.03 20.49 11.12
C THR A 73 -4.98 21.55 10.59
N ASP A 74 -6.28 21.30 10.62
CA ASP A 74 -7.34 22.16 10.08
C ASP A 74 -7.19 22.46 8.57
N VAL A 75 -6.68 21.49 7.82
CA VAL A 75 -6.38 21.60 6.38
C VAL A 75 -7.02 20.45 5.60
N ILE A 76 -7.43 20.73 4.36
CA ILE A 76 -7.87 19.70 3.40
C ILE A 76 -6.66 19.23 2.59
N TYR A 77 -6.38 17.93 2.61
CA TYR A 77 -5.32 17.31 1.83
C TYR A 77 -5.88 16.53 0.63
N PRO A 78 -5.28 16.65 -0.56
CA PRO A 78 -5.57 15.76 -1.66
C PRO A 78 -4.99 14.36 -1.37
N MET A 79 -5.81 13.34 -1.59
CA MET A 79 -5.46 11.93 -1.44
C MET A 79 -5.76 11.19 -2.74
N ASP A 80 -4.80 10.42 -3.23
CA ASP A 80 -4.93 9.50 -4.35
C ASP A 80 -5.30 8.11 -3.82
N CYS A 81 -6.50 7.65 -4.17
CA CYS A 81 -7.11 6.37 -3.84
C CYS A 81 -7.27 5.48 -5.10
N SER A 82 -6.46 5.67 -6.14
CA SER A 82 -6.50 4.87 -7.38
C SER A 82 -6.21 3.38 -7.16
N SER A 83 -5.58 3.03 -6.03
CA SER A 83 -5.22 1.65 -5.67
C SER A 83 -6.39 0.91 -5.03
N GLY A 84 -7.43 0.62 -5.81
CA GLY A 84 -8.68 -0.01 -5.36
C GLY A 84 -8.61 -1.49 -4.97
N SER A 85 -7.50 -2.17 -5.27
CA SER A 85 -7.28 -3.60 -4.97
C SER A 85 -5.99 -3.79 -4.17
N PHE A 86 -5.84 -3.04 -3.09
CA PHE A 86 -4.68 -3.11 -2.22
C PHE A 86 -4.88 -4.17 -1.13
N ILE A 87 -3.84 -4.95 -0.83
CA ILE A 87 -3.85 -5.88 0.30
C ILE A 87 -2.99 -5.25 1.40
N ALA A 88 -3.64 -4.80 2.47
CA ALA A 88 -2.96 -4.21 3.62
C ALA A 88 -2.52 -5.27 4.61
N GLU A 89 -1.25 -5.19 5.01
CA GLU A 89 -0.75 -5.89 6.19
C GLU A 89 -1.09 -5.06 7.43
N LEU A 90 -1.85 -5.64 8.35
CA LEU A 90 -2.20 -5.03 9.62
C LEU A 90 -1.12 -5.34 10.66
N SER A 91 -1.00 -4.50 11.69
CA SER A 91 -0.06 -4.68 12.80
C SER A 91 -0.27 -5.98 13.60
N SER A 92 -1.44 -6.61 13.45
CA SER A 92 -1.74 -7.95 13.97
C SER A 92 -1.15 -9.10 13.14
N GLY A 93 -0.54 -8.81 11.98
CA GLY A 93 -0.11 -9.77 10.97
C GLY A 93 -1.24 -10.25 10.05
N ALA A 94 -2.47 -9.75 10.22
CA ALA A 94 -3.58 -10.07 9.35
C ALA A 94 -3.46 -9.32 8.01
N MET A 95 -3.87 -9.97 6.93
CA MET A 95 -3.99 -9.36 5.60
C MET A 95 -5.44 -8.96 5.34
N HIS A 96 -5.67 -7.72 4.94
CA HIS A 96 -7.02 -7.20 4.68
C HIS A 96 -7.10 -6.53 3.29
N PRO A 97 -8.04 -6.92 2.42
CA PRO A 97 -8.26 -6.22 1.17
C PRO A 97 -8.88 -4.84 1.43
N GLY A 98 -8.49 -3.85 0.65
CA GLY A 98 -9.01 -2.50 0.75
C GLY A 98 -8.48 -1.59 -0.34
N VAL A 99 -8.64 -0.29 -0.11
CA VAL A 99 -8.15 0.77 -0.99
C VAL A 99 -7.02 1.50 -0.29
N LEU A 100 -5.85 1.58 -0.93
CA LEU A 100 -4.77 2.42 -0.44
C LEU A 100 -4.98 3.85 -0.94
N CYS A 101 -5.11 4.78 0.00
CA CYS A 101 -5.15 6.21 -0.24
C CYS A 101 -3.85 6.85 0.24
N THR A 102 -3.10 7.50 -0.65
CA THR A 102 -1.86 8.21 -0.31
C THR A 102 -1.92 9.67 -0.71
N GLY A 103 -1.26 10.57 0.03
CA GLY A 103 -1.29 11.98 -0.33
C GLY A 103 -0.85 12.93 0.77
N GLY A 104 -1.14 14.21 0.57
CA GLY A 104 -0.69 15.28 1.46
C GLY A 104 0.83 15.26 1.70
N ASN A 105 1.22 15.29 2.98
CA ASN A 105 2.62 15.30 3.42
C ASN A 105 3.18 13.88 3.64
N GLY A 106 2.95 12.95 2.70
CA GLY A 106 3.36 11.56 2.83
C GLY A 106 2.44 10.70 3.71
N ALA A 107 1.17 11.08 3.82
CA ALA A 107 0.17 10.28 4.49
C ALA A 107 -0.18 9.04 3.65
N ALA A 108 -0.39 7.92 4.32
CA ALA A 108 -0.91 6.70 3.74
C ALA A 108 -1.98 6.13 4.69
N VAL A 109 -3.12 5.80 4.10
CA VAL A 109 -4.31 5.28 4.79
C VAL A 109 -4.84 4.13 3.96
N VAL A 110 -5.24 3.04 4.62
CA VAL A 110 -6.05 1.99 4.00
C VAL A 110 -7.50 2.15 4.44
N ILE A 111 -8.45 1.94 3.53
CA ILE A 111 -9.89 2.01 3.81
C ILE A 111 -10.61 0.77 3.27
N TRP A 112 -11.73 0.38 3.90
CA TRP A 112 -12.63 -0.68 3.43
C TRP A 112 -14.12 -0.40 3.71
#